data_AF-A0A952NZU9-F1
#
_entry.id   AF-A0A952NZU9-F1
#
_cell.length_a   1.000
_cell.length_b   1.000
_cell.length_c   1.000
_cell.angle_alpha   90.00
_cell.angle_beta   90.00
_cell.angle_gamma   90.00
#
_symmetry.space_group_name_H-M   'P 1'
#
loop_
_entity.id
_entity.type
_entity.pdbx_description
1 polymer ?
#
loop_
_entity_poly.entity_id
_entity_poly.type
_entity_poly.pdbx_seq_one_letter_code
_entity_poly.pdbx_strand_id
1 'polypeptide(L)'
;MTTTLYSYSRLALKDLDEMNKLVQDKVRESRASKGDKVAPLREAMQAVFARPNEDFMIDKVMSPLRNELDEHGAYEDTVRSLVEESIAALQKPDKVKATAQVTYAVMLENFLSDMKPRVTESFEKEMVTKIRDADISLTRKAENERKLGMMKPTKSPSEMASAIIKGAEKKKE
;
A
#
# COMPACT_ATOMS: atom_id res chain seq x y z
N MET A 1 -16.45 8.28 -1.65
CA MET A 1 -15.56 7.13 -1.40
C MET A 1 -14.61 7.06 -2.57
N THR A 2 -13.35 7.45 -2.41
CA THR A 2 -12.33 7.18 -3.42
C THR A 2 -12.17 5.67 -3.52
N THR A 3 -12.24 5.18 -4.76
CA THR A 3 -12.10 3.76 -5.11
C THR A 3 -10.67 3.61 -5.61
N THR A 4 -9.97 2.56 -5.19
CA THR A 4 -8.67 2.21 -5.79
C THR A 4 -8.81 2.17 -7.32
N LEU A 5 -7.98 2.92 -8.04
CA LEU A 5 -8.02 2.95 -9.51
C LEU A 5 -7.78 1.57 -10.13
N TYR A 6 -7.02 0.72 -9.45
CA TYR A 6 -6.66 -0.63 -9.89
C TYR A 6 -6.88 -1.63 -8.76
N SER A 7 -7.46 -2.80 -9.08
CA SER A 7 -7.54 -3.92 -8.14
C SER A 7 -6.23 -4.70 -8.11
N TYR A 8 -5.95 -5.35 -6.97
CA TYR A 8 -4.79 -6.25 -6.85
C TYR A 8 -4.77 -7.32 -7.94
N SER A 9 -5.93 -7.87 -8.30
CA SER A 9 -6.07 -8.94 -9.29
C SER A 9 -5.66 -8.51 -10.70
N ARG A 10 -5.92 -7.26 -11.07
CA ARG A 10 -5.49 -6.70 -12.36
C ARG A 10 -3.99 -6.38 -12.34
N LEU A 11 -3.50 -5.87 -11.22
CA LEU A 11 -2.08 -5.51 -11.06
C LEU A 11 -1.17 -6.74 -10.97
N ALA A 12 -1.67 -7.85 -10.42
CA ALA A 12 -0.93 -9.11 -10.33
C ALA A 12 -0.54 -9.68 -11.71
N LEU A 13 -1.28 -9.32 -12.76
CA LEU A 13 -0.99 -9.74 -14.13
C LEU A 13 0.09 -8.88 -14.81
N LYS A 14 0.47 -7.76 -14.19
CA LYS A 14 1.47 -6.85 -14.75
C LYS A 14 2.88 -7.32 -14.45
N ASP A 15 3.66 -7.45 -15.51
CA ASP A 15 5.09 -7.71 -15.43
C ASP A 15 5.90 -6.45 -15.08
N LEU A 16 7.23 -6.61 -15.06
CA LEU A 16 8.14 -5.52 -14.72
C LEU A 16 8.07 -4.36 -15.72
N ASP A 17 7.97 -4.66 -17.02
CA ASP A 17 7.95 -3.63 -18.06
C ASP A 17 6.65 -2.83 -18.01
N GLU A 18 5.51 -3.51 -17.82
CA GLU A 18 4.22 -2.87 -17.65
C GLU A 18 4.14 -2.01 -16.37
N MET A 19 4.70 -2.49 -15.25
CA MET A 19 4.73 -1.73 -14.00
C MET A 19 5.69 -0.54 -14.10
N ASN A 20 6.87 -0.71 -14.70
CA ASN A 20 7.78 0.39 -14.98
C ASN A 20 7.13 1.43 -15.87
N LYS A 21 6.45 1.01 -16.95
CA LYS A 21 5.75 1.92 -17.85
C LYS A 21 4.67 2.70 -17.12
N LEU A 22 3.85 2.04 -16.29
CA LEU A 22 2.82 2.69 -15.48
C LEU A 22 3.42 3.79 -14.59
N VAL A 23 4.53 3.48 -13.90
CA VAL A 23 5.24 4.45 -13.05
C VAL A 23 5.78 5.61 -13.86
N GLN A 24 6.51 5.34 -14.95
CA GLN A 24 7.16 6.36 -15.77
C GLN A 24 6.14 7.27 -16.46
N ASP A 25 5.01 6.72 -16.91
CA ASP A 25 3.95 7.52 -17.52
C ASP A 25 3.33 8.49 -16.51
N LYS A 26 3.14 8.07 -15.25
CA LYS A 26 2.63 8.94 -14.18
C LYS A 26 3.64 9.97 -13.69
N VAL A 27 4.93 9.65 -13.65
CA VAL A 27 6.00 10.64 -13.42
C VAL A 27 6.02 11.68 -14.55
N ARG A 28 5.88 11.25 -15.81
CA ARG A 28 5.79 12.17 -16.94
C ARG A 28 4.55 13.06 -16.86
N GLU A 29 3.40 12.49 -16.49
CA GLU A 29 2.15 13.22 -16.28
C GLU A 29 2.30 14.29 -15.19
N SER A 30 2.90 13.92 -14.04
CA SER A 30 3.21 14.85 -12.95
C SER A 30 4.07 16.02 -13.41
N ARG A 31 5.18 15.75 -14.12
CA ARG A 31 6.09 16.79 -14.62
C ARG A 31 5.44 17.72 -15.64
N ALA A 32 4.56 17.17 -16.49
CA ALA A 32 3.85 17.93 -17.51
C ALA A 32 2.63 18.70 -16.96
N SER A 33 2.14 18.34 -15.77
CA SER A 33 0.99 18.98 -15.15
C SER A 33 1.27 20.46 -14.82
N LYS A 34 0.37 21.34 -15.25
CA LYS A 34 0.35 22.76 -14.86
C LYS A 34 -0.37 23.00 -13.53
N GLY A 35 -1.05 21.98 -13.02
CA GLY A 35 -1.83 22.03 -11.78
C GLY A 35 -1.21 21.14 -10.71
N ASP A 36 -2.02 20.25 -10.14
CA ASP A 36 -1.55 19.29 -9.15
C ASP A 36 -0.56 18.31 -9.78
N LYS A 37 0.69 18.34 -9.30
CA LYS A 37 1.77 17.45 -9.71
C LYS A 37 1.85 16.19 -8.83
N VAL A 38 1.23 16.20 -7.64
CA VAL A 38 1.29 15.10 -6.68
C VAL A 38 0.24 14.05 -7.01
N ALA A 39 -0.94 14.45 -7.49
CA ALA A 39 -2.03 13.51 -7.78
C ALA A 39 -1.62 12.32 -8.68
N PRO A 40 -0.95 12.50 -9.84
CA PRO A 40 -0.51 11.36 -10.67
C PRO A 40 0.47 10.42 -9.94
N LEU A 41 1.35 10.99 -9.10
CA LEU A 41 2.34 10.22 -8.34
C LEU A 41 1.67 9.39 -7.25
N ARG A 42 0.69 9.96 -6.55
CA ARG A 42 -0.14 9.23 -5.58
C ARG A 42 -0.89 8.08 -6.23
N GLU A 43 -1.46 8.28 -7.42
CA GLU A 43 -2.14 7.20 -8.17
C GLU A 43 -1.18 6.06 -8.51
N ALA A 44 0.04 6.39 -8.96
CA ALA A 44 1.06 5.40 -9.25
C ALA A 44 1.51 4.65 -7.98
N MET A 45 1.74 5.37 -6.87
CA MET A 45 2.09 4.76 -5.60
C MET A 45 0.98 3.82 -5.10
N GLN A 46 -0.29 4.23 -5.22
CA GLN A 46 -1.43 3.36 -4.91
C GLN A 46 -1.38 2.07 -5.73
N ALA A 47 -1.14 2.15 -7.04
CA ALA A 47 -1.03 0.97 -7.90
C ALA A 47 0.17 0.07 -7.53
N VAL A 48 1.33 0.65 -7.26
CA VAL A 48 2.53 -0.10 -6.87
C VAL A 48 2.29 -0.88 -5.57
N PHE A 49 1.76 -0.22 -4.55
CA PHE A 49 1.48 -0.87 -3.26
C PHE A 49 0.25 -1.78 -3.30
N ALA A 50 -0.69 -1.61 -4.23
CA ALA A 50 -1.83 -2.51 -4.39
C ALA A 50 -1.51 -3.83 -5.09
N ARG A 51 -0.33 -3.96 -5.71
CA ARG A 51 0.12 -5.18 -6.37
C ARG A 51 0.70 -6.17 -5.35
N PRO A 52 0.37 -7.47 -5.38
CA PRO A 52 1.11 -8.47 -4.62
C PRO A 52 2.62 -8.41 -4.93
N ASN A 53 3.45 -8.47 -3.89
CA ASN A 53 4.88 -8.16 -4.00
C ASN A 53 5.81 -9.36 -3.72
N GLU A 54 5.43 -10.56 -4.15
CA GLU A 54 6.22 -11.79 -3.91
C GLU A 54 7.50 -11.85 -4.74
N ASP A 55 7.49 -11.13 -5.85
CA ASP A 55 8.57 -11.01 -6.82
C ASP A 55 9.42 -9.75 -6.62
N PHE A 56 9.27 -9.06 -5.49
CA PHE A 56 9.98 -7.82 -5.15
C PHE A 56 9.80 -6.72 -6.21
N MET A 57 8.60 -6.62 -6.80
CA MET A 57 8.28 -5.60 -7.79
C MET A 57 8.40 -4.17 -7.24
N ILE A 58 7.96 -3.93 -6.00
CA ILE A 58 8.03 -2.59 -5.38
C ILE A 58 9.48 -2.08 -5.39
N ASP A 59 10.43 -2.90 -4.92
CA ASP A 59 11.85 -2.54 -4.87
C ASP A 59 12.42 -2.15 -6.24
N LYS A 60 11.89 -2.74 -7.31
CA LYS A 60 12.34 -2.53 -8.69
C LYS A 60 11.78 -1.25 -9.32
N VAL A 61 10.56 -0.84 -8.93
CA VAL A 61 9.83 0.23 -9.64
C VAL A 61 9.60 1.49 -8.79
N MET A 62 9.84 1.44 -7.47
CA MET A 62 9.44 2.52 -6.56
C MET A 62 10.37 3.75 -6.61
N SER A 63 11.64 3.57 -6.95
CA SER A 63 12.66 4.63 -6.88
C SER A 63 12.27 5.93 -7.63
N PRO A 64 11.80 5.87 -8.91
CA PRO A 64 11.36 7.07 -9.62
C PRO A 64 10.20 7.80 -8.94
N LEU A 65 9.23 7.08 -8.37
CA LEU A 65 8.10 7.69 -7.67
C LEU A 65 8.53 8.36 -6.38
N ARG A 66 9.39 7.69 -5.60
CA ARG A 66 9.88 8.23 -4.34
C ARG A 66 10.65 9.53 -4.58
N ASN A 67 11.59 9.53 -5.53
CA ASN A 67 12.38 10.71 -5.86
C ASN A 67 11.48 11.88 -6.28
N GLU A 68 10.51 11.64 -7.16
CA GLU A 68 9.61 12.71 -7.62
C GLU A 68 8.72 13.22 -6.47
N LEU A 69 8.18 12.33 -5.63
CA LEU A 69 7.39 12.75 -4.47
C LEU A 69 8.22 13.53 -3.44
N ASP A 70 9.47 13.13 -3.21
CA ASP A 70 10.41 13.83 -2.33
C ASP A 70 10.76 15.22 -2.88
N GLU A 71 10.92 15.37 -4.20
CA GLU A 71 11.12 16.67 -4.86
C GLU A 71 9.94 17.64 -4.62
N HIS A 72 8.71 17.11 -4.50
CA HIS A 72 7.52 17.90 -4.14
C HIS A 72 7.29 18.00 -2.63
N GLY A 73 8.16 17.41 -1.79
CA GLY A 73 7.96 17.34 -0.33
C GLY A 73 6.70 16.58 0.09
N ALA A 74 6.20 15.69 -0.77
CA ALA A 74 4.86 15.09 -0.66
C ALA A 74 4.89 13.59 -0.36
N TYR A 75 6.06 12.97 -0.19
CA TYR A 75 6.18 11.53 0.03
C TYR A 75 5.46 11.04 1.28
N GLU A 76 5.80 11.59 2.45
CA GLU A 76 5.20 11.17 3.72
C GLU A 76 3.68 11.41 3.74
N ASP A 77 3.24 12.57 3.26
CA ASP A 77 1.80 12.91 3.17
C ASP A 77 1.06 11.97 2.22
N THR A 78 1.68 11.58 1.10
CA THR A 78 1.11 10.60 0.17
C THR A 78 0.96 9.25 0.84
N VAL A 79 2.02 8.75 1.49
CA VAL A 79 2.01 7.47 2.21
C VAL A 79 0.93 7.49 3.31
N ARG A 80 0.92 8.54 4.14
CA ARG A 80 -0.07 8.75 5.21
C ARG A 80 -1.49 8.71 4.66
N SER A 81 -1.77 9.46 3.59
CA SER A 81 -3.10 9.50 2.97
C SER A 81 -3.55 8.13 2.45
N LEU A 82 -2.65 7.35 1.84
CA LEU A 82 -2.96 6.03 1.30
C LEU A 82 -3.16 4.99 2.40
N VAL A 83 -2.38 5.05 3.47
CA VAL A 83 -2.58 4.23 4.68
C VAL A 83 -3.93 4.54 5.32
N GLU A 84 -4.25 5.82 5.52
CA GLU A 84 -5.52 6.26 6.10
C GLU A 84 -6.73 5.89 5.25
N GLU A 85 -6.64 6.06 3.93
CA GLU A 85 -7.66 5.65 2.98
C GLU A 85 -7.92 4.14 3.05
N SER A 86 -6.83 3.36 3.12
CA SER A 86 -6.92 1.90 3.19
C SER A 86 -7.54 1.45 4.52
N ILE A 87 -7.14 2.04 5.65
CA ILE A 87 -7.76 1.80 6.96
C ILE A 87 -9.24 2.16 6.92
N ALA A 88 -9.60 3.34 6.44
CA ALA A 88 -10.97 3.84 6.42
C ALA A 88 -11.90 2.95 5.56
N ALA A 89 -11.38 2.41 4.45
CA ALA A 89 -12.11 1.46 3.62
C ALA A 89 -12.33 0.13 4.36
N LEU A 90 -11.31 -0.38 5.06
CA LEU A 90 -11.37 -1.66 5.75
C LEU A 90 -12.14 -1.63 7.08
N GLN A 91 -12.24 -0.48 7.73
CA GLN A 91 -13.09 -0.27 8.91
C GLN A 91 -14.59 -0.18 8.59
N LYS A 92 -14.96 -0.11 7.31
CA LYS A 92 -16.35 -0.13 6.83
C LYS A 92 -16.57 -1.28 5.85
N PRO A 93 -16.30 -2.53 6.28
CA PRO A 93 -16.18 -3.67 5.38
C PRO A 93 -17.44 -3.91 4.53
N ASP A 94 -18.64 -3.69 5.09
CA ASP A 94 -19.90 -3.91 4.37
C ASP A 94 -20.16 -2.90 3.24
N LYS A 95 -19.42 -1.78 3.21
CA LYS A 95 -19.56 -0.74 2.18
C LYS A 95 -18.54 -0.88 1.05
N VAL A 96 -17.65 -1.87 1.13
CA VAL A 96 -16.55 -2.07 0.19
C VAL A 96 -16.65 -3.47 -0.41
N LYS A 97 -16.55 -3.57 -1.74
CA LYS A 97 -16.57 -4.86 -2.45
C LYS A 97 -15.41 -5.75 -1.98
N ALA A 98 -15.61 -7.07 -2.00
CA ALA A 98 -14.61 -8.06 -1.57
C ALA A 98 -13.23 -7.84 -2.22
N THR A 99 -13.18 -7.70 -3.55
CA THR A 99 -11.93 -7.44 -4.30
C THR A 99 -11.23 -6.15 -3.85
N ALA A 100 -12.00 -5.10 -3.54
CA ALA A 100 -11.45 -3.84 -3.05
C ALA A 100 -10.92 -3.97 -1.61
N GLN A 101 -11.60 -4.71 -0.73
CA GLN A 101 -11.07 -5.03 0.60
C GLN A 101 -9.73 -5.77 0.49
N VAL A 102 -9.63 -6.77 -0.38
CA VAL A 102 -8.36 -7.49 -0.61
C VAL A 102 -7.29 -6.54 -1.16
N THR A 103 -7.65 -5.63 -2.07
CA THR A 103 -6.72 -4.63 -2.61
C THR A 103 -6.15 -3.74 -1.49
N TYR A 104 -7.00 -3.16 -0.63
CA TYR A 104 -6.53 -2.34 0.49
C TYR A 104 -5.74 -3.15 1.52
N ALA A 105 -6.09 -4.41 1.75
CA ALA A 105 -5.32 -5.28 2.64
C ALA A 105 -3.91 -5.54 2.11
N VAL A 106 -3.78 -5.82 0.80
CA VAL A 106 -2.47 -5.97 0.13
C VAL A 106 -1.66 -4.67 0.21
N MET A 107 -2.31 -3.51 0.01
CA MET A 107 -1.65 -2.21 0.18
C MET A 107 -1.04 -2.06 1.57
N LEU A 108 -1.81 -2.30 2.63
CA LEU A 108 -1.31 -2.18 3.99
C LEU A 108 -0.19 -3.18 4.29
N GLU A 109 -0.29 -4.42 3.83
CA GLU A 109 0.78 -5.42 3.99
C GLU A 109 2.08 -5.00 3.31
N ASN A 110 1.99 -4.41 2.13
CA ASN A 110 3.14 -3.91 1.39
C ASN A 110 3.75 -2.68 2.07
N PHE A 111 2.93 -1.73 2.56
CA PHE A 111 3.43 -0.60 3.36
C PHE A 111 4.13 -1.08 4.63
N LEU A 112 3.52 -2.02 5.36
CA LEU A 112 4.13 -2.62 6.55
C LEU A 112 5.47 -3.29 6.23
N SER A 113 5.58 -3.96 5.09
CA SER A 113 6.82 -4.60 4.64
C SER A 113 7.90 -3.57 4.32
N ASP A 114 7.57 -2.47 3.64
CA ASP A 114 8.49 -1.38 3.32
C ASP A 114 8.96 -0.61 4.57
N MET A 115 8.06 -0.38 5.52
CA MET A 115 8.34 0.37 6.75
C MET A 115 9.07 -0.45 7.82
N LYS A 116 8.91 -1.78 7.80
CA LYS A 116 9.47 -2.69 8.82
C LYS A 116 10.97 -2.47 9.11
N PRO A 117 11.86 -2.29 8.12
CA PRO A 117 13.28 -2.03 8.37
C PRO A 117 13.54 -0.72 9.13
N ARG A 118 12.65 0.26 8.98
CA ARG A 118 12.77 1.62 9.53
C ARG A 118 11.77 1.92 10.64
N VAL A 119 11.09 0.91 11.19
CA VAL A 119 10.01 1.11 12.19
C VAL A 119 10.44 1.78 13.50
N THR A 120 11.75 1.98 13.71
CA THR A 120 12.27 2.79 14.83
C THR A 120 12.21 4.29 14.57
N GLU A 121 12.08 4.71 13.31
CA GLU A 121 11.91 6.09 12.87
C GLU A 121 10.49 6.58 13.20
N SER A 122 10.35 7.88 13.46
CA SER A 122 9.09 8.44 13.99
C SER A 122 7.91 8.25 13.04
N PHE A 123 8.11 8.50 11.75
CA PHE A 123 7.06 8.41 10.74
C PHE A 123 6.60 6.96 10.53
N GLU A 124 7.53 6.04 10.27
CA GLU A 124 7.23 4.62 10.09
C GLU A 124 6.59 4.03 11.34
N LYS A 125 7.09 4.37 12.53
CA LYS A 125 6.49 3.93 13.80
C LYS A 125 5.05 4.41 13.91
N GLU A 126 4.78 5.67 13.58
CA GLU A 126 3.44 6.24 13.59
C GLU A 126 2.50 5.47 12.66
N MET A 127 2.92 5.25 11.41
CA MET A 127 2.10 4.55 10.40
C MET A 127 1.83 3.10 10.78
N VAL A 128 2.86 2.35 11.20
CA VAL A 128 2.72 0.96 11.65
C VAL A 128 1.81 0.88 12.88
N THR A 129 1.95 1.81 13.83
CA THR A 129 1.09 1.89 15.02
C THR A 129 -0.36 2.16 14.63
N LYS A 130 -0.60 3.08 13.70
CA LYS A 130 -1.94 3.40 13.19
C LYS A 130 -2.62 2.18 12.54
N ILE A 131 -1.87 1.39 11.77
CA ILE A 131 -2.39 0.14 11.16
C ILE A 131 -2.68 -0.93 12.23
N ARG A 132 -1.82 -1.06 13.25
CA ARG A 132 -2.06 -1.96 14.39
C ARG A 132 -3.36 -1.60 15.11
N ASP A 133 -3.52 -0.32 15.44
CA ASP A 133 -4.63 0.17 16.27
C ASP A 133 -5.97 0.25 15.51
N ALA A 134 -5.94 0.11 14.18
CA ALA A 134 -7.13 0.10 13.35
C ALA A 134 -8.01 -1.17 13.50
N ASP A 135 -7.48 -2.23 14.12
CA ASP A 135 -8.15 -3.53 14.34
C ASP A 135 -8.86 -4.08 13.10
N ILE A 136 -8.10 -4.21 12.02
CA ILE A 136 -8.63 -4.55 10.70
C ILE A 136 -9.04 -6.04 10.66
N SER A 137 -10.30 -6.27 10.28
CA SER A 137 -10.83 -7.58 9.92
C SER A 137 -11.43 -7.55 8.51
N LEU A 138 -11.24 -8.61 7.75
CA LEU A 138 -11.84 -8.77 6.42
C LEU A 138 -13.17 -9.52 6.53
N THR A 139 -14.10 -9.22 5.63
CA THR A 139 -15.32 -10.05 5.53
C THR A 139 -14.99 -11.46 5.04
N ARG A 140 -15.82 -12.45 5.39
CA ARG A 140 -15.71 -13.82 4.83
C ARG A 140 -15.65 -13.86 3.31
N LYS A 141 -16.37 -12.94 2.64
CA LYS A 141 -16.33 -12.81 1.18
C LYS A 141 -14.95 -12.37 0.68
N ALA A 142 -14.34 -11.38 1.34
CA ALA A 142 -12.99 -10.93 1.01
C ALA A 142 -11.92 -11.96 1.35
N GLU A 143 -12.07 -12.71 2.44
CA GLU A 143 -11.18 -13.83 2.77
C GLU A 143 -11.23 -14.92 1.69
N ASN A 144 -12.43 -15.28 1.22
CA ASN A 144 -12.61 -16.24 0.13
C ASN A 144 -12.03 -15.72 -1.20
N GLU A 145 -12.29 -14.46 -1.55
CA GLU A 145 -11.73 -13.78 -2.72
C GLU A 145 -10.19 -13.86 -2.70
N ARG A 146 -9.58 -13.52 -1.57
CA ARG A 146 -8.13 -13.58 -1.39
C ARG A 146 -7.60 -15.00 -1.53
N LYS A 147 -8.24 -15.97 -0.90
CA LYS A 147 -7.85 -17.38 -0.98
C LYS A 147 -7.92 -17.90 -2.42
N LEU A 148 -8.94 -17.51 -3.18
CA LEU A 148 -9.08 -17.91 -4.58
C LEU A 148 -8.06 -17.20 -5.48
N GLY A 149 -7.90 -15.88 -5.33
CA GLY A 149 -7.07 -15.08 -6.23
C GLY A 149 -5.57 -15.11 -5.92
N MET A 150 -5.17 -15.47 -4.69
CA MET A 150 -3.77 -15.47 -4.25
C MET A 150 -3.32 -16.80 -3.66
N MET A 151 -4.21 -17.77 -3.47
CA MET A 151 -3.92 -19.06 -2.82
C MET A 151 -3.30 -18.93 -1.43
N LYS A 152 -3.52 -17.79 -0.75
CA LYS A 152 -2.94 -17.46 0.55
C LYS A 152 -4.00 -17.28 1.62
N PRO A 153 -3.75 -17.74 2.86
CA PRO A 153 -4.60 -17.38 3.98
C PRO A 153 -4.49 -15.87 4.25
N THR A 154 -5.57 -15.27 4.72
CA THR A 154 -5.55 -13.89 5.20
C THR A 154 -4.76 -13.84 6.51
N LYS A 155 -3.69 -13.05 6.56
CA LYS A 155 -3.17 -12.51 7.82
C LYS A 155 -3.68 -11.09 7.95
N SER A 156 -4.18 -10.70 9.13
CA SER A 156 -4.67 -9.34 9.30
C SER A 156 -3.50 -8.34 9.21
N PRO A 157 -3.63 -7.21 8.49
CA PRO A 157 -2.64 -6.14 8.52
C PRO A 157 -2.34 -5.65 9.95
N SER A 158 -3.34 -5.61 10.82
CA SER A 158 -3.17 -5.19 12.22
C SER A 158 -2.34 -6.20 13.02
N GLU A 159 -2.52 -7.50 12.79
CA GLU A 159 -1.69 -8.54 13.40
C GLU A 159 -0.23 -8.46 12.91
N MET A 160 -0.04 -8.21 11.62
CA MET A 160 1.29 -8.02 11.04
C MET A 160 1.99 -6.80 11.63
N ALA A 161 1.28 -5.67 11.77
CA ALA A 161 1.79 -4.47 12.40
C ALA A 161 2.18 -4.70 13.88
N SER A 162 1.34 -5.43 14.62
CA SER A 162 1.64 -5.83 16.01
C SER A 162 2.94 -6.65 16.10
N ALA A 163 3.14 -7.61 15.20
CA ALA A 163 4.35 -8.42 15.16
C ALA A 163 5.59 -7.58 14.83
N ILE A 164 5.47 -6.59 13.93
CA ILE A 164 6.57 -5.67 13.60
C ILE A 164 6.99 -4.85 14.82
N ILE A 165 6.03 -4.25 15.53
CA ILE A 165 6.31 -3.42 16.72
C ILE A 165 6.99 -4.25 17.81
N LYS A 166 6.42 -5.41 18.15
CA LYS A 166 7.01 -6.32 19.15
C LYS A 166 8.42 -6.79 18.75
N GLY A 167 8.64 -7.03 17.46
CA GLY A 167 9.95 -7.43 16.94
C GLY A 167 11.00 -6.32 17.05
N ALA A 168 10.59 -5.05 16.92
CA ALA A 168 11.47 -3.90 17.08
C ALA A 168 11.82 -3.62 18.55
N GLU A 169 10.87 -3.82 19.46
CA GLU A 169 11.09 -3.67 20.91
C GLU A 169 12.12 -4.69 21.43
N LYS A 170 12.00 -5.96 21.04
CA LYS A 170 12.95 -7.02 21.43
C LYS A 170 14.38 -6.82 20.90
N LYS A 171 14.58 -6.03 19.85
CA LYS A 171 15.92 -5.73 19.31
C LYS A 171 16.62 -4.59 20.07
N LYS A 172 15.90 -3.87 20.93
CA LYS A 172 16.46 -2.79 21.76
C LYS A 172 16.93 -3.28 23.13
N GLU A 173 16.53 -4.48 23.53
CA GLU A 173 17.05 -5.22 24.69
C GLU A 173 18.33 -5.96 24.33
#